data_AF-A0A8X7X794-F1
#
_entry.id   AF-A0A8X7X794-F1
#
_cell.length_a   1.000
_cell.length_b   1.000
_cell.length_c   1.000
_cell.angle_alpha   90.00
_cell.angle_beta   90.00
_cell.angle_gamma   90.00
#
_symmetry.space_group_name_H-M   'P 1'
#
loop_
_entity.id
_entity.type
_entity.pdbx_description
1 polymer ?
#
loop_
_entity_poly.entity_id
_entity_poly.type
_entity_poly.pdbx_seq_one_letter_code
_entity_poly.pdbx_strand_id
1 'polypeptide(L)' 'QQTCTIKEVTYETIQLPNCTGHGDTVYTYPVALSCECGLCHTDSTDCGSPTFGSTDCPTK' A
#
# COMPACT_ATOMS: atom_id res chain seq x y z
N GLN A 1 -8.33 21.03 4.59
CA GLN A 1 -8.90 19.68 4.59
C GLN A 1 -8.08 18.84 5.58
N GLN A 2 -8.69 18.26 6.60
CA GLN A 2 -8.01 17.26 7.44
C GLN A 2 -8.56 15.88 7.06
N THR A 3 -7.68 14.96 6.72
CA THR A 3 -8.03 13.57 6.40
C THR A 3 -7.27 12.62 7.32
N CYS A 4 -7.79 11.40 7.48
CA CYS A 4 -7.03 10.35 8.13
C CYS A 4 -5.90 9.94 7.18
N THR A 5 -4.65 10.09 7.62
CA THR A 5 -3.45 9.73 6.88
C THR A 5 -2.57 8.82 7.72
N ILE A 6 -1.63 8.14 7.06
CA ILE A 6 -0.67 7.25 7.71
C ILE A 6 0.38 8.13 8.39
N LYS A 7 0.56 7.93 9.70
CA LYS A 7 1.57 8.62 10.50
C LYS A 7 2.87 7.83 10.57
N GLU A 8 2.76 6.53 10.88
CA GLU A 8 3.88 5.61 10.90
C GLU A 8 3.59 4.42 9.99
N VAL A 9 4.58 4.03 9.20
CA VAL A 9 4.50 2.93 8.23
C VAL A 9 5.69 2.00 8.40
N THR A 10 5.46 0.70 8.26
CA THR A 10 6.51 -0.31 8.12
C THR A 10 6.34 -1.05 6.80
N TYR A 11 7.36 -1.78 6.38
CA TYR A 11 7.34 -2.57 5.15
C TYR A 11 7.49 -4.04 5.49
N GLU A 12 6.52 -4.83 5.06
CA GLU A 12 6.56 -6.28 5.20
C GLU A 12 6.74 -6.94 3.84
N THR A 13 7.51 -8.03 3.82
CA THR A 13 7.81 -8.78 2.60
C THR A 13 7.19 -10.17 2.69
N ILE A 14 6.42 -10.54 1.67
CA ILE A 14 5.85 -11.88 1.52
C ILE A 14 6.41 -12.56 0.29
N GLN A 15 6.41 -13.89 0.30
CA GLN A 15 6.72 -14.69 -0.87
C GLN A 15 5.43 -15.08 -1.59
N LEU A 16 5.31 -14.68 -2.84
CA LEU A 16 4.14 -14.97 -3.68
C LEU A 16 4.13 -16.45 -4.09
N PRO A 17 3.05 -17.19 -3.79
CA PRO A 17 2.96 -18.59 -4.19
C PRO A 17 2.76 -18.71 -5.70
N ASN A 18 3.41 -19.70 -6.32
CA ASN A 18 3.23 -20.10 -7.74
C ASN A 18 3.72 -19.13 -8.83
N CYS A 19 4.64 -18.21 -8.53
CA CYS A 19 5.37 -17.46 -9.58
C CYS A 19 6.53 -18.29 -10.16
N THR A 20 6.21 -19.38 -10.88
CA THR A 20 7.22 -20.25 -11.52
C THR A 20 7.74 -19.62 -12.81
N GLY A 21 8.98 -19.09 -12.79
CA GLY A 21 9.76 -18.83 -14.01
C GLY A 21 9.94 -17.37 -14.45
N HIS A 22 9.38 -16.37 -13.78
CA HIS A 22 9.56 -14.96 -14.16
C HIS A 22 9.66 -14.05 -12.93
N GLY A 23 10.89 -13.66 -12.57
CA GLY A 23 11.17 -12.52 -11.69
C GLY A 23 10.89 -12.72 -10.21
N ASP A 24 11.32 -11.73 -9.42
CA ASP A 24 11.31 -11.71 -7.97
C ASP A 24 10.00 -12.24 -7.38
N THR A 25 10.10 -13.37 -6.68
CA THR A 25 8.97 -14.05 -6.02
C THR A 25 8.54 -13.38 -4.72
N VAL A 26 9.12 -12.23 -4.40
CA VAL A 26 8.93 -11.50 -3.16
C VAL A 26 8.23 -10.18 -3.44
N TYR A 27 7.25 -9.85 -2.61
CA TYR A 27 6.50 -8.60 -2.69
C TYR A 27 6.55 -7.88 -1.34
N THR A 28 6.93 -6.61 -1.37
CA THR A 28 7.02 -5.77 -0.18
C THR A 28 5.89 -4.75 -0.19
N TYR A 29 5.06 -4.72 0.85
CA TYR A 29 3.92 -3.80 0.97
C TYR A 29 4.01 -2.94 2.23
N PRO A 30 3.47 -1.71 2.18
CA PRO A 30 3.39 -0.84 3.34
C PRO A 30 2.29 -1.28 4.30
N VAL A 31 2.59 -1.27 5.59
CA VAL A 31 1.65 -1.52 6.70
C VAL A 31 1.62 -0.29 7.59
N ALA A 32 0.44 0.32 7.74
CA ALA A 32 0.26 1.46 8.64
C ALA A 32 0.33 0.98 10.10
N LEU A 33 1.32 1.47 10.84
CA LEU A 33 1.47 1.24 12.28
C LEU A 33 0.60 2.21 13.09
N SER A 34 0.43 3.44 12.60
CA SER A 34 -0.42 4.45 13.23
C SER A 34 -1.01 5.40 12.20
N CYS A 35 -2.15 6.00 12.56
CA CYS A 35 -2.86 6.97 11.72
C CYS A 35 -3.01 8.31 12.47
N GLU A 36 -3.10 9.40 11.73
CA GLU A 36 -3.40 10.71 12.27
C GLU A 36 -4.34 11.51 11.38
N CYS A 37 -5.04 12.49 11.97
CA CYS A 37 -5.90 13.40 11.23
C CYS A 37 -5.12 14.67 10.87
N GLY A 38 -4.59 14.71 9.65
CA GLY A 38 -3.68 15.76 9.22
C GLY A 38 -3.88 16.15 7.76
N LEU A 39 -2.87 16.81 7.22
CA LEU A 39 -2.72 16.96 5.79
C LEU A 39 -2.37 15.58 5.21
N CYS A 40 -2.84 15.30 4.00
CA CYS A 40 -2.47 14.06 3.34
C CYS A 40 -0.99 14.13 2.92
N HIS A 41 -0.21 13.13 3.33
CA HIS A 41 1.20 13.03 2.93
C HIS A 41 1.30 12.51 1.49
N THR A 42 1.51 13.42 0.55
CA THR A 42 1.69 13.10 -0.88
C THR A 42 2.98 12.35 -1.19
N ASP A 43 3.93 12.33 -0.25
CA ASP A 43 5.20 11.62 -0.42
C ASP A 43 5.04 10.09 -0.37
N SER A 44 4.02 9.61 0.34
CA SER A 44 3.78 8.17 0.57
C SER A 44 2.37 7.70 0.21
N THR A 45 1.42 8.63 0.06
CA THR A 45 0.00 8.32 -0.16
C THR A 45 -0.52 9.09 -1.36
N ASP A 46 -1.26 8.41 -2.25
CA ASP A 46 -1.98 9.08 -3.33
C ASP A 46 -3.17 9.86 -2.75
N CYS A 47 -3.01 11.18 -2.67
CA CYS A 47 -3.97 12.09 -2.06
C CYS A 47 -5.07 12.46 -3.05
N GLY A 48 -5.97 11.50 -3.33
CA GLY A 48 -7.10 11.65 -4.23
C GLY A 48 -8.31 10.86 -3.77
N SER A 49 -9.41 10.94 -4.51
CA SER A 49 -10.50 9.98 -4.34
C SER A 49 -9.98 8.58 -4.71
N PRO A 50 -10.18 7.55 -3.87
CA PRO A 50 -9.69 6.21 -4.17
C PRO A 50 -10.27 5.75 -5.52
N THR A 51 -9.40 5.56 -6.51
CA THR A 51 -9.77 5.14 -7.87
C THR A 51 -9.96 3.64 -7.97
N PHE A 52 -9.23 2.88 -7.14
CA PHE A 52 -9.31 1.44 -6.98
C PHE A 52 -9.25 1.11 -5.49
N GLY A 53 -10.03 0.12 -5.05
CA GLY A 53 -9.90 -0.39 -3.70
C GLY A 53 -8.55 -1.10 -3.54
N SER A 54 -7.94 -1.04 -2.36
CA SER A 54 -6.66 -1.71 -2.06
C SER A 54 -6.69 -3.23 -2.27
N THR A 55 -7.89 -3.81 -2.44
CA THR A 55 -8.15 -5.23 -2.66
C THR A 55 -8.41 -5.58 -4.12
N ASP A 56 -8.45 -4.61 -5.02
CA ASP A 56 -8.77 -4.85 -6.44
C ASP A 56 -7.50 -5.28 -7.17
N CYS A 57 -7.39 -6.59 -7.43
CA CYS A 57 -6.33 -7.15 -8.24
C CYS A 57 -6.94 -7.64 -9.56
N PRO A 58 -6.58 -7.05 -10.71
CA PRO A 58 -7.07 -7.53 -11.99
C PRO A 58 -6.47 -8.92 -12.25
N THR A 59 -7.27 -9.97 -12.04
CA THR A 59 -6.94 -11.32 -12.52
C THR A 59 -7.00 -11.31 -14.04
N LYS A 60 -5.87 -11.57 -14.68
CA LYS A 60 -5.74 -11.68 -16.13
C LYS A 60 -6.31 -13.00 -16.64
#